data_AF-A0A482DD89-F1
#
_entry.id   AF-A0A482DD89-F1
#
_cell.length_a   1.000
_cell.length_b   1.000
_cell.length_c   1.000
_cell.angle_alpha   90.00
_cell.angle_beta   90.00
_cell.angle_gamma   90.00
#
_symmetry.space_group_name_H-M   'P 1'
#
loop_
_entity.id
_entity.type
_entity.pdbx_description
1 polymer ?
#
loop_
_entity_poly.entity_id
_entity_poly.type
_entity_poly.pdbx_seq_one_letter_code
_entity_poly.pdbx_strand_id
1 'polypeptide(L)'
;MSKELLLDTTVAKEAKVEIKEDGKVLVTITKDSPLAAIEAALKKAGLKLKEIDSFSAKVGPGSYTGIRVGLAVTHALNFALGRKAKALEPKYQ
;
A
#
# COMPACT_ATOMS: atom_id res chain seq x y z
N MET A 1 11.08 5.53 14.34
CA MET A 1 11.23 4.77 13.09
C MET A 1 9.93 4.04 12.83
N SER A 2 8.89 4.76 12.41
CA SER A 2 7.62 4.13 12.01
C SER A 2 7.54 4.19 10.50
N LYS A 3 7.62 3.03 9.85
CA LYS A 3 7.57 2.92 8.38
C LYS A 3 6.16 2.53 7.95
N GLU A 4 5.52 3.39 7.17
CA GLU A 4 4.18 3.15 6.61
C GLU A 4 4.26 2.97 5.10
N LEU A 5 3.61 1.92 4.59
CA LEU A 5 3.41 1.70 3.16
C LEU A 5 1.96 2.00 2.80
N LEU A 6 1.77 2.95 1.89
CA LEU A 6 0.47 3.31 1.33
C LEU A 6 0.34 2.71 -0.08
N LEU A 7 -0.68 1.88 -0.30
CA LEU A 7 -1.06 1.35 -1.61
C LEU A 7 -2.27 2.11 -2.15
N ASP A 8 -2.07 2.87 -3.20
CA ASP A 8 -3.11 3.57 -3.94
C ASP A 8 -3.41 2.82 -5.24
N THR A 9 -4.63 2.30 -5.33
CA THR A 9 -5.16 1.57 -6.49
C THR A 9 -6.44 2.24 -6.98
N THR A 10 -6.61 3.54 -6.69
CA THR A 10 -7.82 4.28 -7.07
C THR A 10 -7.98 4.42 -8.59
N VAL A 11 -6.89 4.28 -9.34
CA VAL A 11 -6.85 4.35 -10.80
C VAL A 11 -6.91 2.95 -11.40
N ALA A 12 -7.77 2.75 -12.40
CA ALA A 12 -7.87 1.46 -13.09
C ALA A 12 -6.57 1.17 -13.86
N LYS A 13 -6.05 -0.06 -13.73
CA LYS A 13 -4.79 -0.53 -14.35
C LYS A 13 -3.52 0.15 -13.83
N GLU A 14 -3.59 0.92 -12.75
CA GLU A 14 -2.41 1.51 -12.13
C GLU A 14 -2.44 1.31 -10.61
N ALA A 15 -1.30 0.88 -10.06
CA ALA A 15 -1.07 0.73 -8.65
C ALA A 15 0.14 1.58 -8.25
N LYS A 16 -0.12 2.56 -7.40
CA LYS A 16 0.87 3.46 -6.84
C LYS A 16 1.17 3.05 -5.41
N VAL A 17 2.44 2.94 -5.06
CA VAL A 17 2.92 2.60 -3.73
C VAL A 17 3.82 3.72 -3.23
N GLU A 18 3.51 4.21 -2.03
CA GLU A 18 4.28 5.23 -1.34
C GLU A 18 4.79 4.67 -0.02
N ILE A 19 6.10 4.74 0.20
CA ILE A 19 6.72 4.38 1.47
C ILE A 19 7.07 5.67 2.21
N LYS A 20 6.57 5.80 3.44
CA LYS A 20 6.81 6.91 4.33
C LYS A 20 7.57 6.42 5.56
N GLU A 21 8.56 7.18 5.99
CA GLU A 21 9.31 6.95 7.23
C GLU A 21 9.32 8.25 8.04
N ASP A 22 8.81 8.19 9.27
CA ASP A 22 8.74 9.34 10.19
C ASP A 22 8.12 10.60 9.53
N GLY A 23 7.09 10.41 8.69
CA GLY A 23 6.37 11.49 8.00
C GLY A 23 6.99 11.97 6.68
N LYS A 24 8.21 11.53 6.34
CA LYS A 24 8.84 11.80 5.04
C LYS A 24 8.55 10.70 4.04
N VAL A 25 8.21 11.07 2.81
CA VAL A 25 8.11 10.13 1.69
C VAL A 25 9.52 9.74 1.27
N LEU A 26 9.88 8.47 1.46
CA LEU A 26 11.16 7.91 1.01
C LEU A 26 11.09 7.55 -0.46
N VAL A 27 9.99 6.93 -0.88
CA VAL A 27 9.86 6.36 -2.21
C VAL A 27 8.41 6.39 -2.67
N THR A 28 8.25 6.67 -3.96
CA THR A 28 6.98 6.57 -4.69
C THR A 28 7.23 5.80 -5.97
N ILE A 29 6.46 4.73 -6.18
CA ILE A 29 6.50 3.91 -7.39
C ILE A 29 5.08 3.75 -7.92
N THR A 30 4.92 3.82 -9.24
CA THR A 30 3.68 3.48 -9.93
C THR A 30 3.96 2.36 -10.93
N LYS A 31 3.12 1.32 -10.93
CA LYS A 31 3.18 0.17 -11.85
C LYS A 31 1.79 -0.32 -12.20
N ASP A 32 1.68 -1.15 -13.22
CA ASP A 32 0.42 -1.75 -13.69
C ASP A 32 -0.15 -2.82 -12.73
N SER A 33 0.68 -3.31 -11.79
CA SER A 33 0.31 -4.34 -10.83
C SER A 33 0.69 -3.93 -9.40
N PRO A 34 -0.19 -4.12 -8.41
CA PRO A 34 0.07 -3.73 -7.02
C PRO A 34 1.25 -4.49 -6.41
N LEU A 35 1.39 -5.78 -6.70
CA LEU A 35 2.52 -6.58 -6.22
C LEU A 35 3.85 -6.08 -6.80
N ALA A 36 3.88 -5.77 -8.09
CA ALA A 36 5.07 -5.24 -8.75
C ALA A 36 5.45 -3.84 -8.24
N ALA A 37 4.45 -2.99 -7.97
CA ALA A 37 4.66 -1.68 -7.37
C ALA A 37 5.28 -1.80 -5.96
N ILE A 38 4.76 -2.72 -5.14
CA ILE A 38 5.23 -2.96 -3.77
C ILE A 38 6.68 -3.46 -3.79
N GLU A 39 6.98 -4.46 -4.61
CA GLU A 39 8.33 -5.02 -4.71
C GLU A 39 9.34 -3.97 -5.17
N ALA A 40 9.01 -3.21 -6.21
CA ALA A 40 9.87 -2.14 -6.71
C ALA A 40 10.06 -1.01 -5.69
N ALA A 41 9.00 -0.64 -4.93
CA ALA A 41 9.10 0.36 -3.87
C ALA A 41 10.03 -0.11 -2.74
N LEU A 42 9.85 -1.35 -2.26
CA LEU A 42 10.70 -1.94 -1.22
C LEU A 42 12.16 -2.03 -1.67
N LYS A 43 12.40 -2.48 -2.90
CA LYS A 43 13.73 -2.58 -3.49
C LYS A 43 14.40 -1.21 -3.61
N LYS A 44 13.66 -0.18 -4.01
CA LYS A 44 14.18 1.19 -4.16
C LYS A 44 14.42 1.86 -2.80
N ALA A 45 13.61 1.55 -1.80
CA ALA A 45 13.83 2.00 -0.43
C ALA A 45 14.93 1.19 0.30
N GLY A 46 15.35 0.04 -0.25
CA GLY A 46 16.30 -0.86 0.41
C GLY A 46 15.72 -1.54 1.66
N LEU A 47 14.39 -1.62 1.76
CA LEU A 47 13.67 -2.11 2.94
C LEU A 47 13.13 -3.52 2.71
N LYS A 48 13.04 -4.29 3.80
CA LYS A 48 12.30 -5.56 3.79
C LYS A 48 10.86 -5.34 4.22
N LEU A 49 9.95 -6.20 3.72
CA LEU A 49 8.53 -6.23 4.15
C LEU A 49 8.36 -6.23 5.68
N LYS A 50 9.24 -6.91 6.42
CA LYS A 50 9.19 -7.00 7.88
C LYS A 50 9.52 -5.67 8.60
N GLU A 51 10.21 -4.76 7.93
CA GLU A 51 10.55 -3.45 8.47
C GLU A 51 9.43 -2.42 8.31
N ILE A 52 8.41 -2.72 7.52
CA ILE A 52 7.21 -1.89 7.44
C ILE A 52 6.34 -2.20 8.66
N ASP A 53 6.03 -1.16 9.43
CA ASP A 53 5.21 -1.26 10.64
C ASP A 53 3.72 -1.34 10.33
N SER A 54 3.29 -0.66 9.26
CA SER A 54 1.88 -0.53 8.89
C SER A 54 1.69 -0.49 7.37
N PHE A 55 0.76 -1.31 6.88
CA PHE A 55 0.33 -1.33 5.49
C PHE A 55 -1.08 -0.78 5.40
N SER A 56 -1.26 0.28 4.63
CA SER A 56 -2.54 0.97 4.45
C SER A 56 -2.85 1.10 2.96
N ALA A 57 -4.13 1.00 2.59
CA ALA A 57 -4.58 1.22 1.22
C ALA A 57 -5.40 2.50 1.12
N LYS A 58 -5.34 3.17 -0.04
CA LYS A 58 -6.19 4.30 -0.36
C LYS A 58 -7.63 3.78 -0.53
N VAL A 59 -8.53 4.24 0.33
CA VAL A 59 -9.94 3.82 0.37
C VAL A 59 -10.88 4.65 -0.51
N GLY A 60 -10.34 5.54 -1.35
CA GLY A 60 -11.12 6.31 -2.33
C GLY A 60 -11.19 7.82 -2.03
N PRO A 61 -12.00 8.57 -2.83
CA PRO A 61 -12.83 8.07 -3.94
C PRO A 61 -11.99 7.54 -5.12
N GLY A 62 -12.52 6.57 -5.88
CA GLY A 62 -11.79 5.90 -6.96
C GLY A 62 -12.46 4.63 -7.48
N SER A 63 -11.76 3.88 -8.33
CA SER A 63 -12.25 2.65 -8.94
C SER A 63 -12.71 1.63 -7.90
N TYR A 64 -13.97 1.18 -8.00
CA TYR A 64 -14.57 0.15 -7.13
C TYR A 64 -13.73 -1.13 -7.05
N THR A 65 -13.23 -1.60 -8.21
CA THR A 65 -12.35 -2.77 -8.28
C THR A 65 -10.99 -2.48 -7.66
N GLY A 66 -10.42 -1.32 -7.99
CA GLY A 66 -9.12 -0.88 -7.49
C GLY A 66 -9.06 -0.83 -5.97
N ILE A 67 -9.99 -0.10 -5.34
CA ILE A 67 -10.06 0.03 -3.87
C ILE A 67 -10.14 -1.34 -3.19
N ARG A 68 -10.95 -2.28 -3.72
CA ARG A 68 -11.05 -3.62 -3.14
C ARG A 68 -9.78 -4.45 -3.30
N VAL A 69 -9.11 -4.35 -4.45
CA VAL A 69 -7.81 -4.98 -4.66
C VAL A 69 -6.78 -4.41 -3.68
N GLY A 70 -6.72 -3.08 -3.53
CA GLY A 70 -5.85 -2.42 -2.57
C GLY A 70 -6.07 -2.89 -1.12
N LEU A 71 -7.33 -2.93 -0.69
CA LEU A 71 -7.72 -3.40 0.65
C LEU A 71 -7.36 -4.87 0.86
N ALA A 72 -7.64 -5.73 -0.11
CA ALA A 72 -7.34 -7.16 -0.03
C ALA A 72 -5.84 -7.42 0.09
N VAL A 73 -5.02 -6.73 -0.73
CA VAL A 73 -3.55 -6.85 -0.68
C VAL A 73 -3.00 -6.37 0.65
N THR A 74 -3.43 -5.21 1.14
CA THR A 74 -2.96 -4.67 2.43
C THR A 74 -3.42 -5.50 3.62
N HIS A 75 -4.65 -6.02 3.62
CA HIS A 75 -5.11 -6.97 4.63
C HIS A 75 -4.32 -8.27 4.61
N ALA A 76 -4.06 -8.84 3.42
CA ALA A 76 -3.27 -10.06 3.28
C ALA A 76 -1.83 -9.88 3.80
N LEU A 77 -1.20 -8.74 3.50
CA LEU A 77 0.14 -8.41 3.99
C LEU A 77 0.17 -8.22 5.50
N ASN A 78 -0.79 -7.47 6.05
CA ASN A 78 -0.91 -7.30 7.50
C ASN A 78 -1.13 -8.64 8.21
N PHE A 79 -2.01 -9.50 7.67
CA PHE A 79 -2.25 -10.84 8.19
C PHE A 79 -0.99 -11.71 8.15
N ALA A 80 -0.30 -11.76 7.01
CA ALA A 80 0.92 -12.54 6.84
C ALA A 80 2.07 -12.08 7.76
N LEU A 81 2.10 -10.80 8.12
CA LEU A 81 3.12 -10.22 8.99
C LEU A 81 2.68 -10.09 10.46
N GLY A 82 1.47 -10.54 10.80
CA GLY A 82 0.90 -10.41 12.15
C GLY A 82 0.73 -8.96 12.62
N ARG A 83 0.60 -8.01 11.68
CA ARG A 83 0.43 -6.59 11.97
C ARG A 83 -1.06 -6.25 12.08
N LYS A 84 -1.41 -5.31 12.96
CA LYS A 84 -2.78 -4.80 13.06
C LYS A 84 -3.09 -3.98 11.81
N ALA A 85 -3.92 -4.52 10.92
CA ALA A 85 -4.48 -3.73 9.83
C ALA A 85 -5.32 -2.59 10.43
N LYS A 86 -5.06 -1.34 10.05
CA LYS A 86 -6.02 -0.27 10.28
C LYS A 86 -7.28 -0.61 9.49
N ALA A 87 -8.39 -0.82 10.18
CA ALA A 87 -9.69 -0.96 9.55
C ALA A 87 -10.01 0.37 8.86
N LEU A 88 -9.91 0.40 7.54
CA LEU A 88 -10.25 1.57 6.73
C LEU A 88 -11.57 1.27 6.03
N GLU A 89 -12.57 2.14 6.26
CA GLU A 89 -13.87 2.02 5.61
C GLU A 89 -13.78 2.48 4.15
N PRO A 90 -14.10 1.63 3.17
CA PRO A 90 -14.03 2.01 1.76
C PRO A 90 -15.10 3.06 1.43
N LYS A 91 -14.67 4.15 0.78
CA LYS A 91 -15.57 5.18 0.26
C LYS A 91 -15.69 5.02 -1.25
N TYR A 92 -16.82 4.48 -1.68
CA TYR A 92 -17.18 4.34 -3.08
C TYR A 92 -17.83 5.63 -3.60
N GLN A 93 -17.65 5.93 -4.88
CA GLN A 93 -18.37 6.98 -5.59
C GLN A 93 -19.06 6.37 -6.81
#